data_AF-V7BQ37-F1
#
_entry.id   AF-V7BQ37-F1
#
_cell.length_a   1.000
_cell.length_b   1.000
_cell.length_c   1.000
_cell.angle_alpha   90.00
_cell.angle_beta   90.00
_cell.angle_gamma   90.00
#
_symmetry.space_group_name_H-M   'P 1'
#
loop_
_entity.id
_entity.type
_entity.pdbx_description
1 polymer ?
#
loop_
_entity_poly.entity_id
_entity_poly.type
_entity_poly.pdbx_seq_one_letter_code
_entity_poly.pdbx_strand_id
1 'polypeptide(L)'
;MFIYNQMGGIDEAALDRLSLVTQMTKHIRVRASGGRSSVSELGQFSPIFVWLLRDFYLDLVEDNRKITPRDYLEIALRPVQGSGRDITAKNEIRDSVRALFPDRECFTLVRTLNNESDLQRLDQISLEKLRPEFRSGLDALTKFVFERTRPKQVGATMMTGPVLIGITESYLDALNHGAVPTISSSWQ
;
A
#
# COMPACT_ATOMS: atom_id res chain seq x y z
N MET A 1 4.21 2.76 7.54
CA MET A 1 4.32 2.01 6.27
C MET A 1 3.04 1.21 6.08
N PHE A 2 2.55 1.10 4.86
CA PHE A 2 1.40 0.28 4.48
C PHE A 2 1.84 -0.62 3.32
N ILE A 3 1.86 -1.93 3.55
CA ILE A 3 2.27 -2.92 2.54
C ILE A 3 1.01 -3.55 1.96
N TYR A 4 0.77 -3.36 0.67
CA TYR A 4 -0.32 -3.97 -0.06
C TYR A 4 0.20 -5.19 -0.83
N ASN A 5 -0.20 -6.37 -0.38
CA ASN A 5 0.28 -7.65 -0.90
C ASN A 5 -0.70 -8.24 -1.92
N GLN A 6 -0.20 -8.56 -3.11
CA GLN A 6 -0.97 -9.09 -4.24
C GLN A 6 -0.19 -10.19 -4.96
N MET A 7 -0.90 -11.13 -5.59
CA MET A 7 -0.32 -12.13 -6.50
C MET A 7 -0.31 -11.59 -7.93
N GLY A 8 0.76 -11.86 -8.68
CA GLY A 8 0.92 -11.48 -10.08
C GLY A 8 1.26 -10.00 -10.29
N GLY A 9 1.05 -9.53 -11.53
CA GLY A 9 1.27 -8.14 -11.92
C GLY A 9 0.12 -7.20 -11.52
N ILE A 10 0.32 -5.90 -11.70
CA ILE A 10 -0.70 -4.88 -11.43
C ILE A 10 -1.67 -4.84 -12.61
N ASP A 11 -2.95 -5.09 -12.34
CA ASP A 11 -4.05 -4.97 -13.29
C ASP A 11 -5.07 -3.91 -12.83
N GLU A 12 -6.06 -3.61 -13.67
CA GLU A 12 -7.11 -2.63 -13.32
C GLU A 12 -7.92 -3.07 -12.09
N ALA A 13 -8.19 -4.38 -11.95
CA ALA A 13 -8.96 -4.90 -10.83
C ALA A 13 -8.24 -4.66 -9.49
N ALA A 14 -6.91 -4.76 -9.47
CA ALA A 14 -6.11 -4.44 -8.31
C ALA A 14 -6.10 -2.94 -7.97
N LEU A 15 -6.06 -2.07 -8.99
CA LEU A 15 -6.18 -0.63 -8.83
C LEU A 15 -7.55 -0.25 -8.27
N ASP A 16 -8.62 -0.87 -8.76
CA ASP A 16 -9.99 -0.65 -8.26
C ASP A 16 -10.13 -1.07 -6.79
N ARG A 17 -9.57 -2.22 -6.41
CA ARG A 17 -9.54 -2.69 -5.01
C ARG A 17 -8.76 -1.72 -4.13
N LEU A 18 -7.61 -1.24 -4.60
CA LEU A 18 -6.83 -0.25 -3.87
C LEU A 18 -7.61 1.06 -3.72
N SER A 19 -8.38 1.47 -4.73
CA SER A 19 -9.24 2.65 -4.68
C SER A 19 -10.22 2.61 -3.51
N LEU A 20 -10.87 1.46 -3.26
CA LEU A 20 -11.78 1.30 -2.12
C LEU A 20 -11.07 1.58 -0.78
N VAL A 21 -9.85 1.07 -0.62
CA VAL A 21 -9.01 1.32 0.57
C VAL A 21 -8.65 2.81 0.66
N THR A 22 -8.36 3.46 -0.47
CA THR A 22 -8.09 4.90 -0.49
C THR A 22 -9.32 5.74 -0.13
N GLN A 23 -10.51 5.37 -0.59
CA GLN A 23 -11.78 6.04 -0.28
C GLN A 23 -12.07 5.97 1.23
N MET A 24 -11.96 4.79 1.84
CA MET A 24 -12.09 4.63 3.29
C MET A 24 -11.09 5.52 4.06
N THR A 25 -9.85 5.58 3.57
CA THR A 25 -8.79 6.41 4.18
C THR A 25 -9.07 7.91 4.06
N LYS A 26 -9.69 8.35 2.95
CA LYS A 26 -10.15 9.74 2.77
C LYS A 26 -11.25 10.08 3.77
N HIS A 27 -12.24 9.22 3.96
CA HIS A 27 -13.32 9.45 4.92
C HIS A 27 -12.78 9.65 6.34
N ILE A 28 -11.83 8.82 6.75
CA ILE A 28 -11.24 8.84 8.10
C ILE A 28 -10.55 10.17 8.48
N ARG A 29 -10.12 10.98 7.50
CA ARG A 29 -9.23 12.14 7.75
C ARG A 29 -9.85 13.52 7.56
N VAL A 30 -11.08 13.63 7.07
CA VAL A 30 -11.67 14.91 6.62
C VAL A 30 -12.23 15.80 7.76
N ARG A 31 -12.01 15.48 9.05
CA ARG A 31 -12.52 16.33 10.17
C ARG A 31 -11.54 16.58 11.32
N ALA A 32 -10.23 16.50 11.07
CA ALA A 32 -9.23 16.91 12.06
C ALA A 32 -8.94 18.42 12.06
N SER A 33 -9.28 19.13 10.98
CA SER A 33 -9.27 20.59 10.91
C SER A 33 -10.58 21.02 10.23
N GLY A 34 -11.29 21.99 10.80
CA GLY A 34 -12.59 22.48 10.30
C GLY A 34 -12.55 23.20 8.94
N GLY A 35 -11.66 22.81 8.03
CA GLY A 35 -11.51 23.36 6.69
C GLY A 35 -11.39 22.24 5.65
N ARG A 36 -11.79 22.53 4.41
CA ARG A 36 -11.64 21.63 3.26
C ARG A 36 -10.16 21.35 3.00
N SER A 37 -9.59 20.34 3.67
CA SER A 37 -8.20 19.94 3.45
C SER A 37 -8.05 19.36 2.04
N SER A 38 -7.12 19.91 1.26
CA SER A 38 -6.85 19.44 -0.11
C SER A 38 -6.14 18.09 -0.08
N VAL A 39 -6.29 17.27 -1.13
CA VAL A 39 -5.62 15.94 -1.21
C VAL A 39 -4.09 16.06 -1.13
N SER A 40 -3.53 17.24 -1.43
CA SER A 40 -2.10 17.53 -1.27
C SER A 40 -1.65 17.57 0.20
N GLU A 41 -2.49 18.05 1.12
CA GLU A 41 -2.21 18.07 2.56
C GLU A 41 -2.32 16.67 3.19
N LEU A 42 -2.97 15.71 2.52
CA LEU A 42 -3.05 14.32 2.98
C LEU A 42 -1.68 13.62 2.95
N GLY A 43 -0.80 14.01 2.03
CA GLY A 43 0.49 13.36 1.81
C GLY A 43 1.40 13.37 3.05
N GLN A 44 1.35 14.41 3.87
CA GLN A 44 2.22 14.56 5.05
C GLN A 44 1.95 13.51 6.14
N PHE A 45 0.71 13.01 6.23
CA PHE A 45 0.33 12.00 7.22
C PHE A 45 0.23 10.61 6.63
N SER A 46 0.45 10.45 5.33
CA SER A 46 0.31 9.18 4.64
C SER A 46 1.49 8.26 4.95
N PRO A 47 1.22 6.97 5.22
CA PRO A 47 2.30 6.01 5.37
C PRO A 47 3.05 5.84 4.04
N ILE A 48 4.34 5.52 4.11
CA ILE A 48 5.08 4.94 2.97
C ILE A 48 4.28 3.75 2.45
N PHE A 49 3.91 3.78 1.18
CA PHE A 49 3.19 2.71 0.52
C PHE A 49 4.17 1.74 -0.12
N VAL A 50 3.96 0.44 0.08
CA VAL A 50 4.75 -0.60 -0.57
C VAL A 50 3.78 -1.54 -1.27
N TRP A 51 3.86 -1.62 -2.60
CA TRP A 51 3.14 -2.64 -3.34
C TRP A 51 4.03 -3.88 -3.46
N LEU A 52 3.62 -4.97 -2.81
CA LEU A 52 4.33 -6.25 -2.84
C LEU A 52 3.65 -7.19 -3.84
N LEU A 53 4.34 -7.48 -4.94
CA LEU A 53 3.88 -8.37 -6.00
C LEU A 53 4.50 -9.77 -5.82
N ARG A 54 3.68 -10.72 -5.41
CA ARG A 54 4.01 -12.13 -5.16
C ARG A 54 3.87 -12.95 -6.44
N ASP A 55 4.63 -14.03 -6.54
CA ASP A 55 4.64 -14.92 -7.70
C ASP A 55 4.79 -14.16 -9.02
N PHE A 56 5.58 -13.08 -9.00
CA PHE A 56 5.74 -12.19 -10.14
C PHE A 56 6.56 -12.88 -11.23
N TYR A 57 6.00 -12.93 -12.44
CA TYR A 57 6.54 -13.66 -13.59
C TYR A 57 6.75 -12.79 -14.84
N LEU A 58 6.39 -11.51 -14.78
CA LEU A 58 6.55 -10.60 -15.92
C LEU A 58 8.00 -10.13 -16.02
N ASP A 59 8.50 -10.00 -17.23
CA ASP A 59 9.78 -9.34 -17.48
C ASP A 59 9.62 -7.83 -17.26
N LEU A 60 10.47 -7.26 -16.42
CA LEU A 60 10.50 -5.83 -16.15
C LEU A 60 11.24 -5.10 -17.28
N VAL A 61 10.56 -4.96 -18.41
CA VAL A 61 11.08 -4.30 -19.63
C VAL A 61 10.04 -3.33 -20.20
N GLU A 62 10.47 -2.12 -20.54
CA GLU A 62 9.69 -1.12 -21.29
C GLU A 62 10.57 -0.57 -22.41
N ASP A 63 10.05 -0.49 -23.64
CA ASP A 63 10.80 -0.05 -24.83
C ASP A 63 12.19 -0.72 -24.98
N ASN A 64 12.26 -2.05 -24.77
CA ASN A 64 13.49 -2.85 -24.75
C ASN A 64 14.53 -2.43 -23.70
N ARG A 65 14.15 -1.67 -22.68
CA ARG A 65 15.01 -1.30 -21.55
C ARG A 65 14.53 -1.95 -20.28
N LYS A 66 15.48 -2.46 -19.48
CA LYS A 66 15.19 -3.01 -18.16
C LYS A 66 14.70 -1.88 -17.24
N ILE A 67 13.55 -2.07 -16.63
CA ILE A 67 12.96 -1.14 -15.66
C ILE A 67 13.03 -1.72 -14.24
N THR A 68 12.93 -0.86 -13.23
CA THR A 68 12.82 -1.30 -11.84
C THR A 68 11.38 -1.66 -11.48
N PRO A 69 11.14 -2.43 -10.40
CA PRO A 69 9.78 -2.63 -9.89
C PRO A 69 9.05 -1.32 -9.57
N ARG A 70 9.79 -0.31 -9.09
CA ARG A 70 9.26 1.02 -8.81
C ARG A 70 8.81 1.72 -10.09
N ASP A 71 9.62 1.66 -11.16
CA ASP A 71 9.22 2.20 -12.46
C ASP A 71 7.95 1.52 -12.95
N TYR A 72 7.87 0.18 -12.84
CA TYR A 72 6.68 -0.59 -13.22
C TYR A 72 5.42 -0.11 -12.48
N LEU A 73 5.52 0.20 -11.19
CA LEU A 73 4.43 0.81 -10.42
C LEU A 73 4.07 2.20 -10.95
N GLU A 74 5.05 3.08 -11.19
CA GLU A 74 4.77 4.42 -11.71
C GLU A 74 4.12 4.36 -13.10
N ILE A 75 4.54 3.42 -13.95
CA ILE A 75 3.94 3.15 -15.26
C ILE A 75 2.48 2.72 -15.11
N ALA A 76 2.18 1.76 -14.22
CA ALA A 76 0.80 1.31 -13.97
C ALA A 76 -0.12 2.44 -13.46
N LEU A 77 0.46 3.41 -12.74
CA LEU A 77 -0.25 4.59 -12.23
C LEU A 77 -0.29 5.78 -13.22
N ARG A 78 0.29 5.67 -14.42
CA ARG A 78 0.17 6.72 -15.43
C ARG A 78 -1.28 6.83 -15.92
N PRO A 79 -1.77 8.06 -16.19
CA PRO A 79 -3.07 8.24 -16.82
C PRO A 79 -3.14 7.51 -18.16
N VAL A 80 -4.25 6.81 -18.38
CA VAL A 80 -4.56 6.15 -19.64
C VAL A 80 -5.12 7.20 -20.60
N GLN A 81 -4.60 7.21 -21.83
CA GLN A 81 -5.07 8.10 -22.89
C GLN A 81 -6.40 7.58 -23.46
N GLY A 82 -7.32 8.49 -23.75
CA GLY A 82 -8.63 8.16 -24.32
C GLY A 82 -9.72 9.12 -23.87
N SER A 83 -10.92 8.90 -24.39
CA SER A 83 -12.11 9.66 -24.02
C SER A 83 -13.23 8.70 -23.60
N GLY A 84 -14.06 9.13 -22.66
CA GLY A 84 -15.19 8.35 -22.15
C GLY A 84 -15.18 8.21 -20.63
N ARG A 85 -16.36 7.92 -20.07
CA ARG A 85 -16.56 7.86 -18.61
C ARG A 85 -15.69 6.80 -17.93
N ASP A 86 -15.46 5.65 -18.58
CA ASP A 86 -14.61 4.58 -18.05
C ASP A 86 -13.15 5.01 -17.89
N ILE A 87 -12.61 5.71 -18.89
CA ILE A 87 -11.24 6.26 -18.85
C ILE A 87 -11.10 7.33 -17.77
N THR A 88 -12.10 8.21 -17.63
CA THR A 88 -12.12 9.20 -16.56
C THR A 88 -12.09 8.54 -15.18
N ALA A 89 -12.94 7.54 -14.93
CA ALA A 89 -12.98 6.83 -13.64
C ALA A 89 -11.64 6.13 -13.33
N LYS A 90 -11.05 5.46 -14.33
CA LYS A 90 -9.73 4.82 -14.22
C LYS A 90 -8.61 5.80 -13.86
N ASN A 91 -8.63 6.99 -14.45
CA ASN A 91 -7.65 8.04 -14.18
C ASN A 91 -7.87 8.67 -12.79
N GLU A 92 -9.11 8.87 -12.35
CA GLU A 92 -9.43 9.35 -11.00
C GLU A 92 -8.90 8.42 -9.90
N ILE A 93 -8.94 7.11 -10.13
CA ILE A 93 -8.38 6.10 -9.22
C ILE A 93 -6.86 6.25 -9.14
N ARG A 94 -6.18 6.30 -10.28
CA ARG A 94 -4.71 6.48 -10.35
C ARG A 94 -4.28 7.77 -9.68
N ASP A 95 -4.98 8.88 -9.94
CA ASP A 95 -4.74 10.18 -9.32
C ASP A 95 -4.91 10.12 -7.80
N SER A 96 -5.98 9.45 -7.35
CA SER A 96 -6.25 9.26 -5.92
C SER A 96 -5.16 8.47 -5.22
N VAL A 97 -4.69 7.37 -5.82
CA VAL A 97 -3.58 6.57 -5.28
C VAL A 97 -2.30 7.40 -5.22
N ARG A 98 -1.97 8.12 -6.30
CA ARG A 98 -0.76 8.95 -6.37
C ARG A 98 -0.77 10.08 -5.35
N ALA A 99 -1.92 10.69 -5.12
CA ALA A 99 -2.07 11.78 -4.16
C ALA A 99 -2.11 11.28 -2.71
N LEU A 100 -2.73 10.12 -2.46
CA LEU A 100 -2.76 9.54 -1.12
C LEU A 100 -1.39 8.99 -0.71
N PHE A 101 -0.62 8.42 -1.64
CA PHE A 101 0.67 7.80 -1.35
C PHE A 101 1.79 8.47 -2.15
N PRO A 102 2.26 9.66 -1.72
CA PRO A 102 3.35 10.36 -2.40
C PRO A 102 4.69 9.63 -2.25
N ASP A 103 4.92 8.98 -1.10
CA ASP A 103 6.04 8.05 -0.91
C ASP A 103 5.55 6.61 -1.14
N ARG A 104 6.00 6.04 -2.25
CA ARG A 104 5.58 4.73 -2.73
C ARG A 104 6.74 3.96 -3.34
N GLU A 105 6.80 2.68 -3.01
CA GLU A 105 7.80 1.72 -3.48
C GLU A 105 7.10 0.44 -3.95
N CYS A 106 7.82 -0.35 -4.74
CA CYS A 106 7.31 -1.60 -5.29
C CYS A 106 8.38 -2.70 -5.15
N PHE A 107 7.96 -3.88 -4.75
CA PHE A 107 8.82 -5.05 -4.64
C PHE A 107 8.17 -6.23 -5.35
N THR A 108 8.97 -6.98 -6.08
CA THR A 108 8.55 -8.22 -6.72
C THR A 108 9.22 -9.40 -6.03
N LEU A 109 8.42 -10.43 -5.73
CA LEU A 109 8.90 -11.72 -5.25
C LEU A 109 8.48 -12.76 -6.27
N VAL A 110 9.45 -13.56 -6.74
CA VAL A 110 9.16 -14.73 -7.55
C VAL A 110 8.44 -15.78 -6.71
N ARG A 111 7.92 -16.84 -7.34
CA ARG A 111 7.31 -17.96 -6.62
C ARG A 111 8.28 -18.54 -5.60
N THR A 112 7.82 -18.83 -4.38
CA THR A 112 8.66 -19.29 -3.24
C THR A 112 9.38 -20.60 -3.54
N LEU A 113 8.65 -21.57 -4.09
CA LEU A 113 9.07 -22.93 -4.42
C LEU A 113 8.37 -23.37 -5.71
N ASN A 114 8.93 -24.36 -6.40
CA ASN A 114 8.33 -24.88 -7.64
C ASN A 114 7.34 -26.03 -7.40
N ASN A 115 7.45 -26.74 -6.27
CA ASN A 115 6.64 -27.91 -5.95
C ASN A 115 5.40 -27.52 -5.12
N GLU A 116 4.22 -27.91 -5.59
CA GLU A 116 2.94 -27.61 -4.96
C GLU A 116 2.80 -28.25 -3.56
N SER A 117 3.25 -29.49 -3.37
CA SER A 117 3.18 -30.19 -2.08
C SER A 117 4.08 -29.56 -1.02
N ASP A 118 5.16 -28.90 -1.45
CA ASP A 118 6.03 -28.13 -0.58
C ASP A 118 5.42 -26.76 -0.27
N LEU A 119 4.80 -26.10 -1.25
CA LEU A 119 4.07 -24.84 -1.02
C LEU A 119 2.91 -25.01 -0.02
N GLN A 120 2.26 -26.18 0.01
CA GLN A 120 1.21 -26.49 0.98
C GLN A 120 1.72 -26.63 2.43
N ARG A 121 3.03 -26.86 2.62
CA ARG A 121 3.68 -27.05 3.92
C ARG A 121 4.81 -26.03 4.12
N LEU A 122 4.64 -24.83 3.58
CA LEU A 122 5.69 -23.81 3.52
C LEU A 122 6.21 -23.43 4.92
N ASP A 123 5.34 -23.46 5.93
CA ASP A 123 5.64 -23.22 7.35
C ASP A 123 6.63 -24.23 7.95
N GLN A 124 6.73 -25.42 7.35
CA GLN A 124 7.63 -26.51 7.78
C GLN A 124 8.95 -26.51 6.99
N ILE A 125 9.10 -25.63 6.00
CA ILE A 125 10.25 -25.59 5.11
C ILE A 125 11.25 -24.55 5.58
N SER A 126 12.51 -24.97 5.75
CA SER A 126 13.61 -24.06 6.05
C SER A 126 13.79 -23.02 4.94
N LEU A 127 14.07 -21.77 5.32
CA LEU A 127 14.32 -20.66 4.39
C LEU A 127 15.41 -20.99 3.36
N GLU A 128 16.41 -21.80 3.73
CA GLU A 128 17.50 -22.19 2.84
C GLU A 128 17.05 -23.01 1.62
N LYS A 129 15.93 -23.72 1.75
CA LYS A 129 15.31 -24.51 0.67
C LYS A 129 14.50 -23.64 -0.30
N LEU A 130 14.23 -22.39 0.05
CA LEU A 130 13.53 -21.45 -0.82
C LEU A 130 14.42 -21.04 -1.99
N ARG A 131 13.76 -20.67 -3.09
CA ARG A 131 14.45 -20.21 -4.30
C ARG A 131 15.40 -19.04 -3.98
N PRO A 132 16.66 -19.06 -4.45
CA PRO A 132 17.63 -18.00 -4.17
C PRO A 132 17.13 -16.61 -4.53
N GLU A 133 16.40 -16.48 -5.64
CA GLU A 133 15.84 -15.21 -6.11
C GLU A 133 14.72 -14.71 -5.17
N PHE A 134 13.90 -15.63 -4.65
CA PHE A 134 12.90 -15.30 -3.63
C PHE A 134 13.57 -14.80 -2.35
N ARG A 135 14.59 -15.50 -1.86
CA ARG A 135 15.35 -15.09 -0.67
C ARG A 135 15.97 -13.71 -0.84
N SER A 136 16.61 -13.48 -1.98
CA SER A 136 17.24 -12.18 -2.30
C SER A 136 16.20 -11.04 -2.31
N GLY A 137 15.02 -11.28 -2.90
CA GLY A 137 13.92 -10.31 -2.89
C GLY A 137 13.35 -10.08 -1.49
N LEU A 138 13.18 -11.15 -0.71
CA LEU A 138 12.70 -11.08 0.67
C LEU A 138 13.68 -10.31 1.57
N ASP A 139 14.97 -10.55 1.42
CA ASP A 139 16.02 -9.85 2.18
C ASP A 139 16.03 -8.36 1.82
N ALA A 140 15.90 -8.01 0.54
CA ALA A 140 15.81 -6.62 0.08
C ALA A 140 14.58 -5.91 0.66
N LEU A 141 13.40 -6.56 0.62
CA LEU A 141 12.18 -6.03 1.23
C LEU A 141 12.34 -5.86 2.75
N THR A 142 12.86 -6.88 3.42
CA THR A 142 13.05 -6.89 4.88
C THR A 142 13.99 -5.77 5.31
N LYS A 143 15.12 -5.63 4.62
CA LYS A 143 16.07 -4.52 4.82
C LYS A 143 15.40 -3.16 4.64
N PHE A 144 14.63 -2.98 3.56
CA PHE A 144 13.89 -1.74 3.32
C PHE A 144 12.90 -1.44 4.45
N VAL A 145 12.13 -2.44 4.90
CA VAL A 145 11.17 -2.28 6.00
C VAL A 145 11.88 -1.83 7.27
N PHE A 146 12.98 -2.47 7.66
CA PHE A 146 13.72 -2.09 8.87
C PHE A 146 14.36 -0.71 8.76
N GLU A 147 14.93 -0.35 7.62
CA GLU A 147 15.60 0.94 7.42
C GLU A 147 14.63 2.12 7.32
N ARG A 148 13.47 1.91 6.70
CA ARG A 148 12.50 2.98 6.41
C ARG A 148 11.36 3.09 7.40
N THR A 149 11.09 2.05 8.19
CA THR A 149 10.05 2.14 9.22
C THR A 149 10.45 3.18 10.26
N ARG A 150 9.45 3.97 10.67
CA ARG A 150 9.57 4.98 11.73
C ARG A 150 8.47 4.71 12.76
N PRO A 151 8.69 5.06 14.04
CA PRO A 151 7.62 5.07 15.03
C PRO A 151 6.40 5.81 14.48
N LYS A 152 5.21 5.26 14.69
CA LYS A 152 3.97 5.89 14.21
C LYS A 152 3.78 7.23 14.93
N GLN A 153 3.47 8.27 14.18
CA GLN A 153 3.25 9.62 14.71
C GLN A 153 1.97 10.21 14.13
N VAL A 154 1.34 11.10 14.90
CA VAL A 154 0.23 11.98 14.47
C VAL A 154 0.62 13.39 14.89
N GLY A 155 0.89 14.26 13.92
CA GLY A 155 1.49 15.57 14.19
C GLY A 155 2.85 15.41 14.87
N ALA A 156 3.05 16.09 15.99
CA ALA A 156 4.27 15.99 16.79
C ALA A 156 4.26 14.81 17.79
N THR A 157 3.13 14.12 17.96
CA THR A 157 2.96 13.13 19.01
C THR A 157 3.31 11.73 18.51
N MET A 158 4.19 11.04 19.25
CA MET A 158 4.48 9.63 19.01
C MET A 158 3.33 8.76 19.55
N MET A 159 2.87 7.83 18.70
CA MET A 159 1.82 6.89 19.04
C MET A 159 2.39 5.75 19.89
N THR A 160 2.23 5.87 21.20
CA THR A 160 2.57 4.82 22.16
C THR A 160 1.45 3.78 22.23
N GLY A 161 1.67 2.67 22.95
CA GLY A 161 0.67 1.62 23.13
C GLY A 161 -0.69 2.13 23.66
N PRO A 162 -0.74 2.87 24.78
CA PRO A 162 -2.00 3.41 25.31
C PRO A 162 -2.73 4.32 24.33
N VAL A 163 -2.00 5.18 23.62
CA VAL A 163 -2.55 6.07 22.59
C VAL A 163 -3.16 5.26 21.44
N LEU A 164 -2.47 4.22 20.98
CA LEU A 164 -2.97 3.36 19.91
C LEU A 164 -4.27 2.65 20.32
N ILE A 165 -4.39 2.23 21.58
CA ILE A 165 -5.61 1.60 22.12
C ILE A 165 -6.77 2.59 22.08
N GLY A 166 -6.61 3.79 22.66
CA GLY A 166 -7.69 4.79 22.68
C GLY A 166 -8.15 5.21 21.29
N ILE A 167 -7.22 5.34 20.34
CA ILE A 167 -7.57 5.55 18.92
C ILE A 167 -8.36 4.36 18.38
N THR A 168 -7.89 3.14 18.59
CA THR A 168 -8.56 1.94 18.08
C THR A 168 -9.99 1.83 18.61
N GLU A 169 -10.20 2.05 19.91
CA GLU A 169 -11.53 2.06 20.54
C GLU A 169 -12.44 3.12 19.92
N SER A 170 -11.94 4.35 19.77
CA SER A 170 -12.69 5.45 19.14
C SER A 170 -13.06 5.17 17.68
N TYR A 171 -12.16 4.51 16.93
CA TYR A 171 -12.45 4.08 15.56
C TYR A 171 -13.53 3.00 15.51
N LEU A 172 -13.45 2.01 16.40
CA LEU A 172 -14.44 0.94 16.48
C LEU A 172 -15.82 1.48 16.86
N ASP A 173 -15.87 2.38 17.84
CA ASP A 173 -17.11 3.02 18.27
C ASP A 173 -17.77 3.80 17.13
N ALA A 174 -16.98 4.61 16.39
CA ALA A 174 -17.48 5.34 15.24
C ALA A 174 -18.04 4.39 14.17
N LEU A 175 -17.29 3.35 13.80
CA LEU A 175 -17.72 2.37 12.78
C LEU A 175 -19.00 1.64 13.19
N ASN A 176 -19.11 1.22 14.45
CA ASN A 176 -20.28 0.48 14.96
C ASN A 176 -21.54 1.36 14.99
N HIS A 177 -21.40 2.67 15.14
CA HIS A 177 -22.51 3.62 15.12
C HIS A 177 -22.75 4.26 13.74
N GLY A 178 -22.10 3.75 12.68
CA GLY A 178 -22.24 4.27 11.32
C GLY A 178 -21.63 5.66 11.11
N ALA A 179 -20.82 6.13 12.07
CA ALA A 179 -20.07 7.36 11.97
C ALA A 179 -18.72 7.12 11.27
N VAL A 180 -18.22 8.18 10.63
CA VAL A 180 -16.89 8.14 10.02
C VAL A 180 -15.85 8.39 11.11
N PRO A 181 -14.86 7.48 11.30
CA PRO A 181 -13.85 7.66 12.33
C PRO A 181 -13.04 8.94 12.12
N THR A 182 -12.78 9.69 13.18
CA THR A 182 -11.99 10.93 13.11
C THR A 182 -10.79 10.85 14.02
N ILE A 183 -9.59 11.09 13.48
CA ILE A 183 -8.33 11.06 14.26
C ILE A 183 -8.30 12.12 15.36
N SER A 184 -9.09 13.19 15.26
CA SER A 184 -9.08 14.32 16.21
C SER A 184 -9.83 14.06 17.52
N SER A 185 -10.87 13.22 17.52
CA SER A 185 -11.74 13.03 18.69
C SER A 185 -11.19 12.06 19.74
N SER A 186 -10.13 11.31 19.42
CA SER A 186 -9.58 10.25 20.27
C SER A 186 -8.43 10.72 21.19
N TRP A 187 -8.19 12.03 21.28
CA TRP A 187 -7.10 12.64 22.05
C TRP A 187 -7.56 13.52 23.21
N GLN A 188 -8.85 13.45 23.57
CA GLN A 188 -9.38 14.09 24.78
C GLN A 188 -9.48 13.09 25.92
#